data_AF-A0A6G2D5N8-F1
#
_entry.id   AF-A0A6G2D5N8-F1
#
_cell.length_a   1.000
_cell.length_b   1.000
_cell.length_c   1.000
_cell.angle_alpha   90.00
_cell.angle_beta   90.00
_cell.angle_gamma   90.00
#
_symmetry.space_group_name_H-M   'P 1'
#
loop_
_entity.id
_entity.type
_entity.pdbx_description
1 polymer ?
#
loop_
_entity_poly.entity_id
_entity_poly.type
_entity_poly.pdbx_seq_one_letter_code
_entity_poly.pdbx_strand_id
1 'polypeptide(L)'
;DNEIIKETLSAFGGVKHRLQFVDQINGVKFYNDSKSTNILATQKALSGFDNSKVVLIAGGLDRGNEFDELVPDIKGLKKMIILGQSAERVKRAADKAGVAYVDATDIADATRKAYELAEEGDV
;
A
#
# COMPACT_ATOMS: atom_id res chain seq x y z
N ASP A 1 -20.92 26.24 -23.41
CA ASP A 1 -21.02 24.77 -23.33
C ASP A 1 -19.90 24.17 -22.52
N ASN A 2 -20.20 23.81 -21.26
CA ASN A 2 -19.32 23.01 -20.38
C ASN A 2 -20.08 21.82 -19.76
N GLU A 3 -21.34 21.58 -20.14
CA GLU A 3 -22.20 20.60 -19.46
C GLU A 3 -21.67 19.18 -19.56
N ILE A 4 -21.15 18.77 -20.73
CA ILE A 4 -20.50 17.46 -20.89
C ILE A 4 -19.27 17.31 -19.98
N ILE A 5 -18.49 18.39 -19.80
CA ILE A 5 -17.32 18.38 -18.91
C ILE A 5 -17.77 18.23 -17.45
N LYS A 6 -18.81 18.97 -17.04
CA LYS A 6 -19.38 18.85 -15.69
C LYS A 6 -19.93 17.45 -15.43
N GLU A 7 -20.79 16.94 -16.30
CA GLU A 7 -21.39 15.60 -16.14
C GLU A 7 -20.32 14.52 -16.07
N THR A 8 -19.31 14.57 -16.93
CA THR A 8 -18.21 13.60 -16.94
C THR A 8 -17.41 13.65 -15.64
N LEU A 9 -17.05 14.84 -15.15
CA LEU A 9 -16.30 14.98 -13.90
C LEU A 9 -17.15 14.59 -12.68
N SER A 10 -18.46 14.87 -12.69
CA SER A 10 -19.39 14.49 -11.62
C SER A 10 -19.64 12.99 -11.56
N ALA A 11 -19.66 12.30 -12.70
CA ALA A 11 -19.84 10.84 -12.77
C ALA A 11 -18.53 10.05 -12.60
N PHE A 12 -17.37 10.72 -12.56
CA PHE A 12 -16.07 10.07 -12.48
C PHE A 12 -15.83 9.46 -11.10
N GLY A 13 -16.06 8.15 -10.98
CA GLY A 13 -15.86 7.37 -9.74
C GLY A 13 -14.40 7.03 -9.40
N GLY A 14 -13.43 7.64 -10.08
CA GLY A 14 -11.99 7.37 -9.89
C GLY A 14 -11.39 6.42 -10.93
N VAL A 15 -10.15 6.00 -10.69
CA VAL A 15 -9.38 5.12 -11.59
C VAL A 15 -9.12 3.80 -10.90
N LYS A 16 -9.32 2.68 -11.60
CA LYS A 16 -8.94 1.35 -11.11
C LYS A 16 -7.48 1.34 -10.66
N HIS A 17 -7.19 0.59 -9.59
CA HIS A 17 -5.86 0.42 -9.00
C HIS A 17 -5.22 1.65 -8.35
N ARG A 18 -6.00 2.72 -8.09
CA ARG A 18 -5.57 3.89 -7.29
C ARG A 18 -6.44 3.97 -6.05
N LEU A 19 -5.91 3.57 -4.89
CA LEU A 19 -6.67 3.46 -3.63
C LEU A 19 -8.06 2.84 -3.82
N GLN A 20 -8.15 1.81 -4.67
CA GLN A 20 -9.41 1.21 -5.02
C GLN A 20 -9.85 0.29 -3.89
N PHE A 21 -10.93 0.63 -3.19
CA PHE A 21 -11.58 -0.31 -2.27
C PHE A 21 -12.03 -1.56 -3.04
N VAL A 22 -11.58 -2.72 -2.58
CA VAL A 22 -11.86 -4.03 -3.21
C VAL A 22 -12.99 -4.72 -2.47
N ASP A 23 -12.83 -4.93 -1.17
CA ASP A 23 -13.81 -5.60 -0.33
C ASP A 23 -13.50 -5.39 1.17
N GLN A 24 -14.43 -5.81 2.03
CA GLN A 24 -14.23 -5.91 3.47
C GLN A 24 -14.57 -7.32 3.96
N ILE A 25 -13.58 -8.02 4.54
CA ILE A 25 -13.74 -9.40 5.00
C ILE A 25 -13.43 -9.45 6.50
N ASN A 26 -14.41 -9.88 7.31
CA ASN A 26 -14.29 -9.94 8.77
C ASN A 26 -13.78 -8.63 9.41
N GLY A 27 -14.25 -7.48 8.90
CA GLY A 27 -13.86 -6.19 9.44
C GLY A 27 -12.55 -5.60 8.88
N VAL A 28 -11.79 -6.35 8.08
CA VAL A 28 -10.57 -5.90 7.42
C VAL A 28 -10.89 -5.37 6.04
N LYS A 29 -10.47 -4.14 5.72
CA LYS A 29 -10.71 -3.50 4.41
C LYS A 29 -9.54 -3.72 3.48
N PHE A 30 -9.80 -4.05 2.23
CA PHE A 30 -8.75 -4.26 1.24
C PHE A 30 -8.74 -3.14 0.20
N TYR A 31 -7.58 -2.53 -0.01
CA TYR A 31 -7.38 -1.51 -1.04
C TYR A 31 -6.35 -1.97 -2.08
N ASN A 32 -6.73 -1.94 -3.35
CA ASN A 32 -5.82 -2.15 -4.46
C ASN A 32 -5.24 -0.82 -4.93
N ASP A 33 -3.97 -0.61 -4.61
CA ASP A 33 -3.18 0.53 -5.06
C ASP A 33 -1.98 0.10 -5.94
N SER A 34 -2.14 -0.96 -6.73
CA SER A 34 -1.05 -1.52 -7.56
C SER A 34 -0.46 -0.56 -8.61
N LYS A 35 -1.06 0.63 -8.84
CA LYS A 35 -0.46 1.68 -9.68
C LYS A 35 0.56 2.56 -8.97
N SER A 36 0.73 2.43 -7.65
CA SER A 36 1.81 3.07 -6.91
C SER A 36 3.15 2.37 -7.17
N THR A 37 3.71 2.64 -8.34
CA THR A 37 4.97 2.06 -8.84
C THR A 37 6.21 2.91 -8.49
N ASN A 38 6.04 3.92 -7.64
CA ASN A 38 7.10 4.80 -7.14
C ASN A 38 6.79 5.28 -5.72
N ILE A 39 7.82 5.77 -5.02
CA ILE A 39 7.76 6.21 -3.62
C ILE A 39 6.66 7.25 -3.41
N LEU A 40 6.63 8.32 -4.22
CA LEU A 40 5.67 9.41 -4.09
C LEU A 40 4.22 8.94 -4.14
N ALA A 41 3.90 7.99 -5.02
CA ALA A 41 2.56 7.45 -5.13
C ALA A 41 2.15 6.69 -3.84
N THR A 42 3.04 5.87 -3.29
CA THR A 42 2.81 5.18 -2.01
C THR A 42 2.68 6.16 -0.84
N GLN A 43 3.48 7.23 -0.79
CA GLN A 43 3.34 8.28 0.24
C GLN A 43 1.94 8.92 0.20
N LYS A 44 1.46 9.25 -1.01
CA LYS A 44 0.10 9.79 -1.18
C LYS A 44 -0.97 8.80 -0.75
N ALA A 45 -0.79 7.52 -1.03
CA ALA A 45 -1.70 6.47 -0.59
C ALA A 45 -1.76 6.40 0.95
N LEU A 46 -0.61 6.30 1.61
CA LEU A 46 -0.51 6.20 3.07
C LEU A 46 -1.06 7.44 3.80
N SER A 47 -0.94 8.63 3.21
CA SER A 47 -1.47 9.87 3.81
C SER A 47 -2.99 9.88 4.03
N GLY A 48 -3.73 8.96 3.40
CA GLY A 48 -5.17 8.79 3.58
C GLY A 48 -5.57 7.83 4.70
N PHE A 49 -4.62 7.18 5.37
CA PHE A 49 -4.88 6.15 6.38
C PHE A 49 -4.26 6.49 7.74
N ASP A 50 -4.80 5.88 8.79
CA ASP A 50 -4.11 5.75 10.06
C ASP A 50 -3.12 4.59 9.97
N ASN A 51 -1.83 4.92 9.91
CA ASN A 51 -0.75 3.92 9.81
C ASN A 51 -0.85 2.81 10.86
N SER A 52 -1.34 3.09 12.07
CA SER A 52 -1.47 2.09 13.14
C SER A 52 -2.45 0.95 12.80
N LYS A 53 -3.24 1.11 11.73
CA LYS A 53 -4.20 0.14 11.20
C LYS A 53 -3.79 -0.46 9.86
N VAL A 54 -2.70 -0.01 9.26
CA VAL A 54 -2.31 -0.40 7.91
C VAL A 54 -1.32 -1.56 7.94
N VAL A 55 -1.66 -2.63 7.19
CA VAL A 55 -0.76 -3.71 6.81
C VAL A 55 -0.33 -3.50 5.35
N LEU A 56 0.83 -2.90 5.15
CA LEU A 56 1.29 -2.52 3.80
C LEU A 56 1.96 -3.69 3.09
N ILE A 57 1.46 -4.06 1.91
CA ILE A 57 2.16 -4.95 0.99
C ILE A 57 3.03 -4.11 0.04
N ALA A 58 4.34 -4.32 0.04
CA ALA A 58 5.29 -3.51 -0.72
C ALA A 58 6.43 -4.32 -1.36
N GLY A 59 7.02 -3.75 -2.41
CA GLY A 59 8.12 -4.35 -3.16
C GLY A 59 7.74 -4.66 -4.60
N GLY A 60 8.71 -5.14 -5.39
CA GLY A 60 8.53 -5.35 -6.82
C GLY A 60 9.84 -5.36 -7.59
N LEU A 61 9.83 -4.79 -8.79
CA LEU A 61 11.00 -4.69 -9.67
C LEU A 61 12.06 -3.78 -9.05
N ASP A 62 13.32 -4.23 -8.96
CA ASP A 62 14.41 -3.37 -8.53
C ASP A 62 14.79 -2.41 -9.67
N ARG A 63 14.73 -1.11 -9.38
CA ARG A 63 15.14 -0.03 -10.30
C ARG A 63 16.43 0.66 -9.83
N GLY A 64 17.10 0.12 -8.80
CA GLY A 64 18.35 0.64 -8.24
C GLY A 64 18.17 1.75 -7.21
N ASN A 65 16.93 2.18 -6.93
CA ASN A 65 16.65 3.25 -5.96
C ASN A 65 16.58 2.70 -4.53
N GLU A 66 17.10 3.46 -3.57
CA GLU A 66 16.80 3.24 -2.15
C GLU A 66 15.42 3.80 -1.78
N PHE A 67 14.90 3.40 -0.62
CA PHE A 67 13.57 3.77 -0.12
C PHE A 67 13.63 4.71 1.10
N ASP A 68 14.74 5.43 1.29
CA ASP A 68 14.95 6.36 2.40
C ASP A 68 13.85 7.43 2.50
N GLU A 69 13.40 7.96 1.37
CA GLU A 69 12.33 8.97 1.32
C GLU A 69 10.98 8.44 1.82
N LEU A 70 10.78 7.11 1.81
CA LEU A 70 9.54 6.47 2.25
C LEU A 70 9.50 6.27 3.79
N VAL A 71 10.64 6.33 4.47
CA VAL A 71 10.79 6.05 5.91
C VAL A 71 9.82 6.86 6.80
N PRO A 72 9.63 8.18 6.59
CA PRO A 72 8.70 8.96 7.40
C PRO A 72 7.25 8.48 7.27
N ASP A 73 6.85 8.09 6.05
CA ASP A 73 5.46 7.73 5.72
C ASP A 73 5.10 6.32 6.16
N ILE A 74 6.07 5.41 6.27
CA ILE A 74 5.83 4.04 6.76
C ILE A 74 5.97 3.95 8.28
N LYS A 75 6.43 5.00 8.95
CA LYS A 75 6.57 4.99 10.41
C LYS A 75 5.20 4.80 11.07
N GLY A 76 5.15 3.91 12.06
CA GLY A 76 3.92 3.59 12.79
C GLY A 76 2.97 2.65 12.05
N LEU A 77 3.36 2.13 10.87
CA LEU A 77 2.63 1.04 10.23
C LEU A 77 2.50 -0.15 11.19
N LYS A 78 1.33 -0.78 11.21
CA LYS A 78 1.11 -2.01 12.00
C LYS A 78 2.07 -3.11 11.55
N LYS A 79 2.20 -3.30 10.24
CA LYS A 79 3.03 -4.34 9.64
C LYS A 79 3.34 -4.04 8.17
N MET A 80 4.43 -4.59 7.67
CA MET A 80 4.70 -4.67 6.24
C MET A 80 4.84 -6.12 5.76
N ILE A 81 4.32 -6.42 4.58
CA ILE A 81 4.58 -7.67 3.87
C ILE A 81 5.41 -7.33 2.63
N ILE A 82 6.62 -7.87 2.56
CA ILE A 82 7.63 -7.45 1.58
C ILE A 82 7.88 -8.58 0.58
N LEU A 83 7.90 -8.25 -0.71
CA LEU A 83 8.14 -9.22 -1.79
C LEU A 83 8.95 -8.63 -2.96
N GLY A 84 9.37 -9.50 -3.87
CA GLY A 84 9.98 -9.11 -5.15
C GLY A 84 11.47 -8.77 -5.08
N GLN A 85 12.01 -8.28 -6.19
CA GLN A 85 13.45 -8.03 -6.37
C GLN A 85 13.96 -6.89 -5.49
N SER A 86 13.13 -5.88 -5.22
CA SER A 86 13.49 -4.75 -4.35
C SER A 86 13.35 -5.02 -2.86
N ALA A 87 12.98 -6.25 -2.45
CA ALA A 87 12.65 -6.61 -1.07
C ALA A 87 13.71 -6.15 -0.07
N GLU A 88 14.99 -6.45 -0.31
CA GLU A 88 16.08 -6.10 0.60
C GLU A 88 16.24 -4.59 0.79
N ARG A 89 15.90 -3.76 -0.21
CA ARG A 89 15.93 -2.30 -0.08
C ARG A 89 14.75 -1.77 0.72
N VAL A 90 13.57 -2.36 0.52
CA VAL A 90 12.36 -2.02 1.28
C VAL A 90 12.53 -2.42 2.76
N LYS A 91 13.13 -3.58 3.04
CA LYS A 91 13.47 -4.01 4.41
C LYS A 91 14.35 -3.01 5.14
N ARG A 92 15.39 -2.50 4.49
CA ARG A 92 16.25 -1.45 5.07
C ARG A 92 15.46 -0.19 5.45
N ALA A 93 14.47 0.22 4.65
CA ALA A 93 13.61 1.34 5.01
C ALA A 93 12.70 1.00 6.19
N ALA A 94 12.13 -0.21 6.23
CA ALA A 94 11.33 -0.69 7.35
C ALA A 94 12.15 -0.76 8.66
N ASP A 95 13.39 -1.25 8.59
CA ASP A 95 14.33 -1.27 9.73
C ASP A 95 14.60 0.15 10.25
N LYS A 96 14.87 1.11 9.35
CA LYS A 96 15.06 2.52 9.70
C LYS A 96 13.81 3.15 10.32
N ALA A 97 12.63 2.74 9.88
CA ALA A 97 11.35 3.20 10.41
C ALA A 97 10.95 2.52 11.73
N GLY A 98 11.61 1.42 12.09
CA GLY A 98 11.25 0.58 13.24
C GLY A 98 9.95 -0.22 13.03
N VAL A 99 9.65 -0.59 11.78
CA VAL A 99 8.41 -1.29 11.41
C VAL A 99 8.70 -2.76 11.21
N ALA A 100 7.93 -3.63 11.85
CA ALA A 100 8.06 -5.07 11.66
C ALA A 100 7.58 -5.50 10.26
N TYR A 101 8.27 -6.46 9.67
CA TYR A 101 7.91 -7.00 8.36
C TYR A 101 7.98 -8.52 8.29
N VAL A 102 7.35 -9.08 7.24
CA VAL A 102 7.40 -10.50 6.88
C VAL A 102 7.65 -10.62 5.38
N ASP A 103 8.45 -11.60 4.97
CA ASP A 103 8.69 -11.92 3.56
C ASP A 103 7.50 -12.65 2.92
N ALA A 104 7.24 -12.37 1.64
CA ALA A 104 6.29 -13.09 0.81
C ALA A 104 6.88 -13.46 -0.55
N THR A 105 6.41 -14.57 -1.12
CA THR A 105 6.92 -15.09 -2.40
C THR A 105 6.29 -14.40 -3.61
N ASP A 106 5.00 -14.07 -3.52
CA ASP A 106 4.22 -13.39 -4.54
C ASP A 106 3.06 -12.63 -3.91
N ILE A 107 2.25 -11.95 -4.73
CA ILE A 107 1.15 -11.13 -4.25
C ILE A 107 0.06 -11.95 -3.55
N ALA A 108 -0.18 -13.19 -3.97
CA ALA A 108 -1.21 -14.04 -3.36
C ALA A 108 -0.76 -14.51 -1.97
N ASP A 109 0.51 -14.91 -1.83
CA ASP A 109 1.12 -15.20 -0.53
C ASP A 109 1.14 -13.96 0.37
N ALA A 110 1.47 -12.79 -0.19
CA ALA A 110 1.50 -11.55 0.55
C ALA A 110 0.12 -11.14 1.08
N THR A 111 -0.92 -11.23 0.25
CA THR A 111 -2.30 -10.93 0.66
C THR A 111 -2.80 -11.90 1.71
N ARG A 112 -2.51 -13.20 1.58
CA ARG A 112 -2.86 -14.19 2.62
C ARG A 112 -2.17 -13.90 3.95
N LYS A 113 -0.85 -13.67 3.93
CA LYS A 113 -0.08 -13.32 5.15
C LYS A 113 -0.55 -12.02 5.78
N ALA A 114 -0.87 -11.00 4.97
CA ALA A 114 -1.43 -9.75 5.46
C ALA A 114 -2.75 -9.99 6.20
N TYR A 115 -3.64 -10.78 5.63
CA TYR A 115 -4.93 -11.11 6.23
C TYR A 115 -4.81 -11.93 7.52
N GLU A 116 -3.91 -12.91 7.57
CA GLU A 116 -3.65 -13.71 8.78
C GLU A 116 -3.12 -12.87 9.96
N LEU A 117 -2.49 -11.73 9.67
CA LEU A 117 -1.92 -10.81 10.66
C LEU A 117 -2.81 -9.60 10.95
N ALA A 118 -3.87 -9.42 10.17
CA ALA A 118 -4.81 -8.33 10.32
C ALA A 118 -5.90 -8.68 11.35
N GLU A 119 -6.43 -7.65 11.99
CA GLU A 119 -7.52 -7.72 12.94
C GLU A 119 -8.68 -6.82 12.47
N GLU A 120 -9.86 -7.00 13.07
CA GLU A 120 -11.01 -6.15 12.75
C GLU A 120 -10.67 -4.65 12.87
N GLY A 121 -10.99 -3.90 11.80
CA GLY A 121 -10.70 -2.48 11.70
C GLY A 121 -9.37 -2.13 11.02
N ASP A 122 -8.54 -3.11 10.70
CA ASP A 122 -7.33 -2.91 9.89
C ASP A 122 -7.62 -2.74 8.39
N VAL A 123 -6.57 -2.31 7.68
CA VAL A 123 -6.55 -1.99 6.24
C VAL A 123 -5.34 -2.62 5.56
#